data_AF-A0A5H2YEM8-F1
#
_entry.id   AF-A0A5H2YEM8-F1
#
_cell.length_a   1.000
_cell.length_b   1.000
_cell.length_c   1.000
_cell.angle_alpha   90.00
_cell.angle_beta   90.00
_cell.angle_gamma   90.00
#
_symmetry.space_group_name_H-M   'P 1'
#
loop_
_entity.id
_entity.type
_entity.pdbx_description
1 polymer ?
#
loop_
_entity_poly.entity_id
_entity_poly.type
_entity_poly.pdbx_seq_one_letter_code
_entity_poly.pdbx_strand_id
1 'polypeptide(L)'
;MNIQTGEKLFEFRSKQDWINKASRIWRFHQVRSENTICVDQQGRICNIGAHFMTAERDNAYPIEVFLLRQDMVLINKEPIGP
;
A
#
# COMPACT_ATOMS: atom_id res chain seq x y z
N MET A 1 1.24 17.75 -10.19
CA MET A 1 1.61 17.67 -8.77
C MET A 1 2.36 16.36 -8.60
N ASN A 2 3.57 16.36 -8.03
CA ASN A 2 4.40 15.15 -7.93
C ASN A 2 4.42 14.70 -6.46
N ILE A 3 3.90 13.51 -6.17
CA ILE A 3 3.95 12.93 -4.82
C ILE A 3 5.32 12.27 -4.67
N GLN A 4 6.02 12.56 -3.57
CA GLN A 4 7.31 11.92 -3.27
C GLN A 4 7.08 10.74 -2.34
N THR A 5 7.36 9.53 -2.83
CA THR A 5 7.27 8.28 -2.08
C THR A 5 8.64 7.63 -1.91
N GLY A 6 8.72 6.59 -1.10
CA GLY A 6 9.83 5.64 -1.13
C GLY A 6 9.72 4.67 -2.31
N GLU A 7 10.40 3.53 -2.19
CA GLU A 7 10.42 2.47 -3.20
C GLU A 7 9.02 1.89 -3.48
N LYS A 8 8.71 1.61 -4.76
CA LYS A 8 7.54 0.82 -5.15
C LYS A 8 7.77 -0.64 -4.76
N LEU A 9 6.88 -1.20 -3.94
CA LEU A 9 6.99 -2.57 -3.45
C LEU A 9 6.27 -3.56 -4.36
N PHE A 10 4.98 -3.33 -4.59
CA PHE A 10 4.10 -4.21 -5.36
C PHE A 10 2.83 -3.45 -5.76
N GLU A 11 1.87 -4.14 -6.39
CA GLU A 11 0.58 -3.59 -6.77
C GLU A 11 -0.54 -4.59 -6.50
N PHE A 12 -1.74 -4.08 -6.21
CA PHE A 12 -2.97 -4.87 -6.23
C PHE A 12 -3.69 -4.63 -7.54
N ARG A 13 -4.15 -5.69 -8.20
CA ARG A 13 -4.84 -5.59 -9.51
C ARG A 13 -6.35 -5.55 -9.43
N SER A 14 -6.91 -5.90 -8.27
CA SER A 14 -8.33 -5.81 -7.98
C SER A 14 -8.57 -5.74 -6.48
N LYS A 15 -9.79 -5.44 -6.07
CA LYS A 15 -10.19 -5.48 -4.67
C LYS A 15 -10.02 -6.89 -4.09
N GLN A 16 -10.35 -7.92 -4.88
CA GLN A 16 -10.23 -9.31 -4.45
C GLN A 16 -8.76 -9.71 -4.21
N ASP A 17 -7.84 -9.18 -5.00
CA ASP A 17 -6.39 -9.38 -4.82
C ASP A 17 -5.91 -8.81 -3.49
N TRP A 18 -6.37 -7.60 -3.14
CA TRP A 18 -6.12 -6.99 -1.83
C TRP A 18 -6.70 -7.82 -0.68
N ILE A 19 -7.99 -8.17 -0.74
CA ILE A 19 -8.66 -8.97 0.31
C ILE A 19 -7.92 -10.30 0.55
N ASN A 20 -7.50 -10.98 -0.52
CA ASN A 20 -6.93 -12.31 -0.41
C ASN A 20 -5.46 -12.31 0.00
N LYS A 21 -4.69 -11.28 -0.36
CA LYS A 21 -3.22 -11.37 -0.31
C LYS A 21 -2.53 -10.30 0.51
N ALA A 22 -3.20 -9.19 0.85
CA ALA A 22 -2.50 -8.01 1.36
C ALA A 22 -1.66 -8.30 2.60
N SER A 23 -2.21 -8.97 3.62
CA SER A 23 -1.49 -9.34 4.85
C SER A 23 -0.26 -10.23 4.58
N ARG A 24 -0.38 -11.18 3.64
CA ARG A 24 0.72 -12.07 3.26
C ARG A 24 1.81 -11.32 2.47
N ILE A 25 1.42 -10.46 1.54
CA ILE A 25 2.36 -9.72 0.69
C ILE A 25 3.17 -8.74 1.53
N TRP A 26 2.54 -7.95 2.42
CA TRP A 26 3.29 -7.06 3.33
C TRP A 26 4.28 -7.83 4.20
N ARG A 27 3.89 -8.99 4.75
CA ARG A 27 4.81 -9.86 5.50
C ARG A 27 5.96 -10.38 4.64
N PHE A 28 5.70 -10.78 3.39
CA PHE A 28 6.74 -11.23 2.46
C PHE A 28 7.77 -10.13 2.18
N HIS A 29 7.32 -8.89 2.03
CA HIS A 29 8.19 -7.72 1.88
C HIS A 29 8.76 -7.22 3.21
N GLN A 30 8.49 -7.88 4.34
CA GLN A 30 8.93 -7.50 5.69
C GLN A 30 8.60 -6.06 6.08
N VAL A 31 7.46 -5.56 5.60
CA VAL A 31 6.98 -4.19 5.85
C VAL A 31 5.65 -4.20 6.57
N ARG A 32 5.40 -3.17 7.37
CA ARG A 32 4.08 -2.94 7.98
C ARG A 32 3.24 -2.09 7.02
N SER A 33 1.94 -2.35 6.92
CA SER A 33 1.04 -1.56 6.06
C SER A 33 1.01 -0.06 6.43
N GLU A 34 1.16 0.26 7.72
CA GLU A 34 1.29 1.64 8.23
C GLU A 34 2.51 2.39 7.69
N ASN A 35 3.53 1.68 7.23
CA ASN A 35 4.73 2.24 6.62
C ASN A 35 4.65 2.27 5.08
N THR A 36 3.46 2.09 4.52
CA THR A 36 3.22 2.11 3.08
C THR A 36 2.15 3.11 2.67
N ILE A 37 2.26 3.63 1.46
CA ILE A 37 1.23 4.43 0.78
C ILE A 37 0.71 3.62 -0.39
N CYS A 38 -0.60 3.49 -0.49
CA CYS A 38 -1.25 2.93 -1.67
C CYS A 38 -1.81 4.07 -2.53
N VAL A 39 -1.52 4.05 -3.83
CA VAL A 39 -1.99 5.06 -4.80
C VAL A 39 -2.66 4.37 -5.97
N ASP A 40 -3.86 4.83 -6.34
CA ASP A 40 -4.56 4.34 -7.53
C ASP A 40 -4.12 5.06 -8.81
N GLN A 41 -4.57 4.59 -9.97
CA GLN A 41 -4.19 5.17 -11.26
C GLN A 41 -4.69 6.61 -11.49
N GLN A 42 -5.60 7.10 -10.63
CA GLN A 42 -6.06 8.49 -10.66
C GLN A 42 -5.26 9.38 -9.69
N GLY A 43 -4.26 8.83 -8.99
CA GLY A 43 -3.42 9.55 -8.05
C GLY A 43 -4.05 9.72 -6.65
N ARG A 44 -5.05 8.92 -6.29
CA ARG A 44 -5.75 8.99 -5.00
C ARG A 44 -5.12 8.03 -3.99
N ILE A 45 -5.08 8.43 -2.72
CA ILE A 45 -4.56 7.60 -1.63
C ILE A 45 -5.61 6.56 -1.19
N CYS A 46 -5.21 5.28 -1.12
CA CYS A 46 -6.08 4.16 -0.79
C CYS A 46 -5.70 3.46 0.54
N ASN A 47 -6.29 3.86 1.66
CA ASN A 47 -5.89 3.33 2.98
C ASN A 47 -6.88 2.32 3.59
N ILE A 48 -8.13 2.35 3.16
CA ILE A 48 -9.22 1.54 3.74
C ILE A 48 -10.05 0.89 2.64
N GLY A 49 -10.76 -0.19 2.98
CA GLY A 49 -11.54 -0.96 2.00
C GLY A 49 -12.53 -0.11 1.18
N ALA A 50 -13.08 0.97 1.75
CA ALA A 50 -13.92 1.91 1.00
C ALA A 50 -13.19 2.58 -0.18
N HIS A 51 -11.90 2.90 -0.03
CA HIS A 51 -11.11 3.48 -1.10
C HIS A 51 -10.84 2.46 -2.21
N PHE A 52 -10.51 1.22 -1.83
CA PHE A 52 -10.33 0.10 -2.77
C PHE A 52 -11.63 -0.20 -3.55
N MET A 53 -12.80 -0.06 -2.92
CA MET A 53 -14.10 -0.19 -3.59
C MET A 53 -14.37 0.96 -4.56
N THR A 54 -14.03 2.19 -4.19
CA THR A 54 -14.15 3.35 -5.08
C THR A 54 -13.20 3.21 -6.28
N ALA A 55 -11.95 2.79 -6.06
CA ALA A 55 -11.01 2.53 -7.15
C ALA A 55 -11.51 1.44 -8.11
N GLU A 56 -12.26 0.44 -7.61
CA GLU A 56 -12.80 -0.64 -8.45
C GLU A 56 -13.93 -0.10 -9.34
N ARG A 57 -14.85 0.64 -8.72
CA ARG A 57 -15.98 1.29 -9.41
C ARG A 57 -15.51 2.26 -10.49
N ASP A 58 -14.43 2.99 -10.22
CA ASP A 58 -13.92 4.04 -11.10
C ASP A 58 -12.85 3.52 -12.09
N ASN A 59 -12.64 2.20 -12.17
CA ASN A 59 -11.60 1.57 -13.00
C ASN A 59 -10.19 2.16 -12.78
N ALA A 60 -9.84 2.44 -11.52
CA ALA A 60 -8.59 3.07 -11.12
C ALA A 60 -7.50 2.07 -10.64
N TYR A 61 -7.70 0.77 -10.85
CA TYR A 61 -6.64 -0.23 -10.64
C TYR A 61 -5.62 -0.20 -11.80
N PRO A 62 -4.36 -0.66 -11.59
CA PRO A 62 -3.84 -1.22 -10.35
C PRO A 62 -3.58 -0.16 -9.27
N ILE A 63 -3.73 -0.58 -8.01
CA ILE A 63 -3.31 0.23 -6.85
C ILE A 63 -1.86 -0.13 -6.55
N GLU A 64 -0.97 0.84 -6.74
CA GLU A 64 0.44 0.70 -6.48
C GLU A 64 0.74 0.96 -5.00
N VAL A 65 1.62 0.14 -4.41
CA VAL A 65 2.01 0.24 -3.01
C VAL A 65 3.47 0.63 -2.93
N PHE A 66 3.73 1.74 -2.24
CA PHE A 66 5.06 2.30 -2.04
C PHE A 66 5.41 2.31 -0.57
N LEU A 67 6.70 2.24 -0.24
CA LEU A 67 7.17 2.63 1.08
C LEU A 67 6.92 4.11 1.34
N LEU A 68 6.66 4.46 2.59
CA LEU A 68 6.85 5.81 3.06
C LEU A 68 8.31 6.24 2.86
N ARG A 69 8.54 7.54 2.69
CA ARG A 69 9.89 8.09 2.71
C ARG A 69 10.53 7.79 4.07
N GLN A 70 11.85 7.67 4.09
CA GLN A 70 12.59 7.27 5.29
C GLN A 70 12.34 8.19 6.50
N ASP A 71 12.08 9.48 6.27
CA ASP A 71 11.74 10.47 7.30
C ASP A 71 10.32 10.33 7.87
N MET A 72 9.48 9.50 7.25
CA MET A 72 8.07 9.28 7.61
C MET A 72 7.78 7.87 8.11
N VAL A 73 8.74 6.94 8.02
CA VAL A 73 8.58 5.58 8.53
C VAL A 73 8.49 5.63 10.06
N LEU A 74 7.45 5.02 10.62
CA LEU A 74 7.35 4.85 12.07
C LEU A 74 8.37 3.79 12.50
N ILE A 75 9.53 4.24 12.95
CA ILE A 75 10.55 3.38 13.56
C ILE A 75 10.08 3.07 14.97
N ASN A 76 9.21 2.06 15.11
CA ASN A 76 9.05 1.42 16.41
C ASN A 76 10.29 0.57 16.66
N LYS A 77 11.11 0.99 17.63
CA LYS A 77 12.17 0.18 18.21
C LYS A 77 11.55 -1.09 18.79
N GLU A 78 11.44 -2.16 18.01
CA GLU A 78 11.57 -3.53 18.46
C GLU A 78 11.53 -4.49 17.25
N PRO A 79 12.45 -5.46 17.18
CA PRO A 79 12.44 -6.45 16.11
C PRO A 79 11.15 -7.26 16.15
N ILE A 80 10.64 -7.60 14.98
CA ILE A 80 9.61 -8.63 14.83
C ILE A 80 10.26 -9.92 15.35
N GLY A 81 9.88 -10.34 16.55
CA GLY A 81 10.33 -11.60 17.15
C GLY A 81 9.98 -12.81 16.27
N PRO A 82 10.65 -13.95 16.51
CA PRO A 82 10.59 -15.14 15.64
C PRO A 82 9.16 -15.65 15.37
#